data_AF-A0A837RFJ1-F1
#
_entry.id   AF-A0A837RFJ1-F1
#
_cell.length_a   1.000
_cell.length_b   1.000
_cell.length_c   1.000
_cell.angle_alpha   90.00
_cell.angle_beta   90.00
_cell.angle_gamma   90.00
#
_symmetry.space_group_name_H-M   'P 1'
#
loop_
_entity.id
_entity.type
_entity.pdbx_description
1 polymer ?
#
loop_
_entity_poly.entity_id
_entity_poly.type
_entity_poly.pdbx_seq_one_letter_code
_entity_poly.pdbx_strand_id
1 'polypeptide(L)'
;MDELEYCPNCGAKLDKESDFCSNCGLDLKKYLAENSEERPDKNEKKSEPVKKNNNISKDNQTVNKEPKFAPKKINKKPNNKIIGCIILVIILLAAYFLGNMYYSENRQAQKLQSEVTSKSSSQMKSALVDENGKRLSSNQISSLEQLYLNDKKVLKEIQVQINDSQKDNTFSLKKTGKYFMIYPKYSVAMKSKSLDISTNISNPTFYIDGESVAAKAVNSEYHIDKLTPGIYKLKITNAKKTSETKTKTIKVGINNSVINTNINVKKPAKKSTVVKNDTVAKSDVDNSRNKNEEEDSDDSSTSSDTSLVGKYTGDPDLALYSDGNYDLGDKSGTYDILENNDGHVKIRFNQDGGGSIVESYDYTDGELHSSKYDQSWYKD
;
A
#
# COMPACT_ATOMS: atom_id res chain seq x y z
N MET A 1 -45.55 -23.27 8.75
CA MET A 1 -44.69 -22.24 8.14
C MET A 1 -43.27 -22.76 8.28
N ASP A 2 -42.59 -23.03 7.17
CA ASP A 2 -41.20 -23.46 7.22
C ASP A 2 -40.31 -22.26 7.51
N GLU A 3 -39.56 -22.34 8.60
CA GLU A 3 -38.72 -21.23 9.07
C GLU A 3 -37.40 -21.21 8.29
N LEU A 4 -37.30 -20.33 7.29
CA LEU A 4 -36.09 -20.13 6.50
C LEU A 4 -34.98 -19.47 7.34
N GLU A 5 -34.12 -20.27 7.97
CA GLU A 5 -32.93 -19.74 8.67
C GLU A 5 -31.91 -19.05 7.74
N TYR A 6 -31.95 -19.34 6.43
CA TYR A 6 -30.99 -18.83 5.44
C TYR A 6 -31.72 -18.38 4.17
N CYS A 7 -31.24 -17.28 3.58
CA CYS A 7 -31.80 -16.72 2.36
C CYS A 7 -31.57 -17.64 1.15
N PRO A 8 -32.62 -18.08 0.43
CA PRO A 8 -32.47 -19.01 -0.69
C PRO A 8 -31.75 -18.40 -1.90
N ASN A 9 -31.64 -17.07 -2.00
CA ASN A 9 -30.93 -16.38 -3.08
C ASN A 9 -29.42 -16.20 -2.80
N CYS A 10 -29.03 -15.85 -1.57
CA CYS A 10 -27.63 -15.48 -1.27
C CYS A 10 -26.94 -16.30 -0.16
N GLY A 11 -27.68 -17.14 0.58
CA GLY A 11 -27.14 -17.95 1.67
C GLY A 11 -26.76 -17.18 2.95
N ALA A 12 -27.09 -15.88 3.04
CA ALA A 12 -26.97 -15.15 4.31
C ALA A 12 -27.96 -15.71 5.34
N LYS A 13 -27.56 -15.77 6.61
CA LYS A 13 -28.48 -16.08 7.71
C LYS A 13 -29.56 -15.00 7.78
N LEU A 14 -30.80 -15.41 8.05
CA LEU A 14 -31.94 -14.51 8.18
C LEU A 14 -32.27 -14.26 9.66
N ASP A 15 -32.70 -13.02 9.93
CA ASP A 15 -33.37 -12.67 11.16
C ASP A 15 -34.84 -13.11 11.07
N LYS A 16 -35.35 -13.75 12.14
CA LYS A 16 -36.59 -14.56 12.13
C LYS A 16 -37.88 -13.81 11.76
N GLU A 17 -37.83 -12.49 11.66
CA GLU A 17 -38.99 -11.61 11.37
C GLU A 17 -38.71 -10.67 10.17
N SER A 18 -37.73 -10.98 9.32
CA SER A 18 -37.35 -10.14 8.18
C SER A 18 -38.20 -10.38 6.92
N ASP A 19 -38.87 -9.32 6.44
CA ASP A 19 -39.65 -9.34 5.19
C ASP A 19 -38.76 -9.43 3.94
N PHE A 20 -37.58 -8.81 4.00
CA PHE A 20 -36.60 -8.74 2.91
C PHE A 20 -35.21 -9.12 3.43
N CYS A 21 -34.42 -9.83 2.62
CA CYS A 21 -33.06 -10.19 3.00
C CYS A 21 -32.11 -8.98 2.90
N SER A 22 -31.64 -8.49 4.06
CA SER A 22 -30.72 -7.35 4.22
C SER A 22 -29.42 -7.42 3.39
N ASN A 23 -29.01 -8.60 2.94
CA ASN A 23 -27.79 -8.83 2.15
C ASN A 23 -28.02 -8.93 0.63
N CYS A 24 -29.27 -9.02 0.15
CA CYS A 24 -29.53 -9.16 -1.30
C CYS A 24 -30.87 -8.61 -1.82
N GLY A 25 -31.75 -8.07 -0.96
CA GLY A 25 -33.03 -7.48 -1.36
C GLY A 25 -34.13 -8.46 -1.77
N LEU A 26 -33.93 -9.78 -1.60
CA LEU A 26 -34.97 -10.78 -1.86
C LEU A 26 -36.17 -10.57 -0.92
N ASP A 27 -37.37 -10.46 -1.48
CA ASP A 27 -38.66 -10.54 -0.78
C ASP A 27 -38.92 -11.98 -0.30
N LEU A 28 -38.93 -12.19 1.01
CA LEU A 28 -39.05 -13.49 1.64
C LEU A 28 -40.51 -13.92 1.78
N LYS A 29 -41.43 -12.97 1.99
CA LYS A 29 -42.87 -13.22 2.05
C LYS A 29 -43.39 -13.69 0.70
N LYS A 30 -42.99 -13.02 -0.38
CA LYS A 30 -43.32 -13.41 -1.75
C LYS A 30 -42.71 -14.77 -2.11
N TYR A 31 -41.43 -15.00 -1.79
CA TYR A 31 -40.79 -16.30 -2.04
C TYR A 31 -41.53 -17.45 -1.35
N LEU A 32 -41.93 -17.28 -0.09
CA LEU A 32 -42.70 -18.28 0.65
C LEU A 32 -44.09 -18.49 0.03
N ALA A 33 -44.81 -17.42 -0.31
CA ALA A 33 -46.13 -17.50 -0.94
C ALA A 33 -46.10 -18.20 -2.32
N GLU A 34 -45.07 -17.97 -3.14
CA GLU A 34 -44.93 -18.59 -4.48
C GLU A 34 -44.45 -20.04 -4.45
N ASN A 35 -43.99 -20.57 -3.29
CA ASN A 35 -43.46 -21.93 -3.14
C ASN A 35 -44.21 -22.80 -2.11
N SER A 36 -45.38 -22.36 -1.62
CA SER A 36 -46.16 -23.06 -0.59
C SER A 36 -47.40 -23.78 -1.14
N GLU A 37 -47.20 -24.87 -1.89
CA GLU A 37 -48.22 -25.88 -2.27
C GLU A 37 -47.49 -27.08 -2.93
N GLU A 38 -47.79 -28.37 -2.70
CA GLU A 38 -48.61 -29.03 -1.68
C GLU A 38 -48.24 -30.54 -1.61
N ARG A 39 -48.71 -31.29 -0.61
CA ARG A 39 -48.92 -32.75 -0.72
C ARG A 39 -50.30 -33.12 -0.17
N PRO A 40 -51.05 -34.04 -0.81
CA PRO A 40 -52.51 -33.93 -0.83
C PRO A 40 -53.26 -34.83 0.16
N ASP A 41 -54.47 -34.40 0.53
CA ASP A 41 -55.66 -35.27 0.50
C ASP A 41 -56.96 -34.45 0.21
N LYS A 42 -58.11 -35.11 0.06
CA LYS A 42 -59.40 -34.63 -0.51
C LYS A 42 -60.14 -33.70 0.49
N ASN A 43 -61.08 -32.81 0.13
CA ASN A 43 -62.31 -33.06 -0.65
C ASN A 43 -63.22 -31.78 -0.78
N GLU A 44 -64.20 -31.82 -1.69
CA GLU A 44 -65.45 -31.00 -1.78
C GLU A 44 -65.50 -29.45 -1.92
N LYS A 45 -65.89 -29.03 -3.15
CA LYS A 45 -66.99 -28.09 -3.51
C LYS A 45 -67.02 -26.59 -3.10
N LYS A 46 -67.29 -25.77 -4.15
CA LYS A 46 -68.01 -24.46 -4.15
C LYS A 46 -67.24 -23.25 -3.54
N SER A 47 -67.37 -22.00 -4.03
CA SER A 47 -68.24 -21.41 -5.08
C SER A 47 -67.52 -20.26 -5.83
N GLU A 48 -67.97 -19.98 -7.06
CA GLU A 48 -67.89 -18.65 -7.72
C GLU A 48 -68.72 -17.58 -6.93
N PRO A 49 -68.68 -16.23 -7.19
CA PRO A 49 -68.61 -15.61 -8.53
C PRO A 49 -67.92 -14.20 -8.69
N VAL A 50 -68.04 -13.66 -9.93
CA VAL A 50 -68.08 -12.23 -10.35
C VAL A 50 -66.81 -11.55 -10.92
N LYS A 51 -66.63 -11.70 -12.25
CA LYS A 51 -66.63 -10.65 -13.31
C LYS A 51 -66.06 -9.25 -12.92
N LYS A 52 -65.10 -8.68 -13.67
CA LYS A 52 -65.21 -8.05 -15.02
C LYS A 52 -63.77 -7.67 -15.48
N ASN A 53 -63.38 -7.42 -16.73
CA ASN A 53 -64.00 -7.46 -18.09
C ASN A 53 -62.84 -7.80 -19.10
N ASN A 54 -62.87 -7.67 -20.44
CA ASN A 54 -63.70 -6.87 -21.35
C ASN A 54 -63.83 -7.51 -22.76
N ASN A 55 -64.51 -6.79 -23.67
CA ASN A 55 -64.81 -7.06 -25.08
C ASN A 55 -63.57 -6.82 -26.01
N ILE A 56 -63.50 -7.24 -27.29
CA ILE A 56 -64.51 -7.23 -28.37
C ILE A 56 -64.40 -8.47 -29.30
N SER A 57 -65.52 -8.89 -29.89
CA SER A 57 -65.69 -10.06 -30.77
C SER A 57 -65.75 -9.73 -32.27
N LYS A 58 -65.43 -10.73 -33.12
CA LYS A 58 -66.18 -11.16 -34.33
C LYS A 58 -65.59 -12.52 -34.78
N ASP A 59 -66.32 -13.64 -34.75
CA ASP A 59 -67.55 -14.01 -35.48
C ASP A 59 -67.27 -14.55 -36.91
N ASN A 60 -67.25 -15.88 -37.06
CA ASN A 60 -68.32 -16.60 -37.77
C ASN A 60 -68.26 -18.12 -37.54
N GLN A 61 -69.38 -18.80 -37.80
CA GLN A 61 -69.51 -20.26 -37.64
C GLN A 61 -69.25 -21.00 -38.95
N THR A 62 -68.74 -22.24 -38.88
CA THR A 62 -69.17 -23.30 -39.82
C THR A 62 -68.96 -24.70 -39.26
N VAL A 63 -69.84 -25.61 -39.69
CA VAL A 63 -70.10 -26.93 -39.09
C VAL A 63 -69.34 -28.06 -39.82
N ASN A 64 -68.96 -29.10 -39.06
CA ASN A 64 -68.56 -30.45 -39.49
C ASN A 64 -67.31 -30.63 -40.39
N LYS A 65 -66.27 -31.26 -39.83
CA LYS A 65 -65.97 -32.70 -40.04
C LYS A 65 -64.75 -33.18 -39.22
N GLU A 66 -64.80 -34.41 -38.71
CA GLU A 66 -63.58 -35.14 -38.29
C GLU A 66 -62.71 -35.46 -39.51
N PRO A 67 -61.38 -35.36 -39.36
CA PRO A 67 -60.48 -36.40 -39.84
C PRO A 67 -59.74 -37.06 -38.67
N LYS A 68 -59.93 -38.39 -38.51
CA LYS A 68 -59.31 -39.18 -37.44
C LYS A 68 -57.80 -39.36 -37.66
N PHE A 69 -57.01 -38.38 -37.25
CA PHE A 69 -55.55 -38.51 -37.21
C PHE A 69 -55.13 -39.47 -36.08
N ALA A 70 -54.98 -40.74 -36.43
CA ALA A 70 -54.43 -41.75 -35.53
C ALA A 70 -53.00 -41.35 -35.08
N PRO A 71 -52.71 -41.29 -33.76
CA PRO A 71 -51.39 -40.90 -33.27
C PRO A 71 -50.36 -41.99 -33.63
N LYS A 72 -49.49 -41.66 -34.58
CA LYS A 72 -48.46 -42.57 -35.11
C LYS A 72 -47.37 -42.81 -34.07
N LYS A 73 -47.58 -43.79 -33.18
CA LYS A 73 -46.69 -44.11 -32.04
C LYS A 73 -45.25 -44.35 -32.51
N ILE A 74 -44.35 -43.40 -32.24
CA ILE A 74 -42.91 -43.55 -32.51
C ILE A 74 -42.31 -44.41 -31.38
N ASN A 75 -42.53 -45.72 -31.48
CA ASN A 75 -41.91 -46.72 -30.59
C ASN A 75 -40.42 -46.91 -30.92
N LYS A 76 -39.61 -45.88 -30.70
CA LYS A 76 -38.14 -46.00 -30.64
C LYS A 76 -37.74 -46.08 -29.17
N LYS A 77 -37.30 -47.25 -28.71
CA LYS A 77 -36.68 -47.37 -27.38
C LYS A 77 -35.53 -46.36 -27.30
N PRO A 78 -35.49 -45.44 -26.31
CA PRO A 78 -34.35 -44.57 -26.13
C PRO A 78 -33.13 -45.45 -25.84
N ASN A 79 -32.06 -45.27 -26.63
CA ASN A 79 -30.81 -45.98 -26.41
C ASN A 79 -30.31 -45.62 -25.00
N ASN A 80 -30.14 -46.61 -24.12
CA ASN A 80 -29.81 -46.39 -22.71
C ASN A 80 -28.49 -45.60 -22.53
N LYS A 81 -27.56 -45.71 -23.49
CA LYS A 81 -26.35 -44.88 -23.55
C LYS A 81 -26.66 -43.38 -23.67
N ILE A 82 -27.70 -42.98 -24.40
CA ILE A 82 -28.13 -41.59 -24.56
C ILE A 82 -28.68 -41.04 -23.23
N ILE A 83 -29.48 -41.83 -22.51
CA ILE A 83 -29.99 -41.44 -21.18
C ILE A 83 -28.81 -41.25 -20.20
N GLY A 84 -27.84 -42.17 -20.20
CA GLY A 84 -26.61 -42.01 -19.42
C GLY A 84 -25.83 -40.75 -19.76
N CYS A 85 -25.67 -40.42 -21.05
CA CYS A 85 -25.04 -39.17 -21.48
C CYS A 85 -25.80 -37.92 -21.03
N ILE A 86 -27.15 -37.91 -21.12
CA ILE A 86 -27.97 -36.77 -20.68
C ILE A 86 -27.83 -36.56 -19.17
N ILE A 87 -27.91 -37.62 -18.36
CA ILE A 87 -27.72 -37.54 -16.91
C ILE A 87 -26.31 -37.01 -16.56
N LEU A 88 -25.28 -37.51 -17.24
CA LEU A 88 -23.91 -37.04 -17.04
C LEU A 88 -23.74 -35.55 -17.41
N VAL A 89 -24.37 -35.08 -18.49
CA VAL A 89 -24.37 -33.65 -18.87
C VAL A 89 -25.09 -32.80 -17.82
N ILE A 90 -26.23 -33.26 -17.28
CA ILE A 90 -26.95 -32.55 -16.20
C ILE A 90 -26.08 -32.44 -14.94
N ILE A 91 -25.37 -33.51 -14.56
CA ILE A 91 -24.44 -33.50 -13.42
C ILE A 91 -23.29 -32.51 -13.66
N LEU A 92 -22.71 -32.48 -14.87
CA LEU A 92 -21.66 -31.51 -15.22
C LEU A 92 -22.16 -30.06 -15.19
N LEU A 93 -23.39 -29.79 -15.64
CA LEU A 93 -23.99 -28.45 -15.59
C LEU A 93 -24.27 -28.00 -14.14
N ALA A 94 -24.79 -28.89 -13.30
CA ALA A 94 -24.99 -28.61 -11.88
C ALA A 94 -23.67 -28.36 -11.15
N ALA A 95 -22.65 -29.19 -11.40
CA ALA A 95 -21.30 -29.01 -10.85
C ALA A 95 -20.67 -27.70 -11.33
N TYR A 96 -20.84 -27.34 -12.60
CA TYR A 96 -20.38 -26.07 -13.16
C TYR A 96 -21.04 -24.86 -12.49
N PHE A 97 -22.36 -24.89 -12.27
CA PHE A 97 -23.07 -23.78 -11.63
C PHE A 97 -22.65 -23.61 -10.16
N LEU A 98 -22.61 -24.70 -9.39
CA LEU A 98 -22.14 -24.72 -8.00
C LEU A 98 -20.68 -24.26 -7.89
N GLY A 99 -19.80 -24.73 -8.77
CA GLY A 99 -18.41 -24.33 -8.82
C GLY A 99 -18.24 -22.85 -9.18
N ASN A 100 -19.04 -22.31 -10.10
CA ASN A 100 -19.02 -20.89 -10.44
C ASN A 100 -19.53 -20.00 -9.30
N MET A 101 -20.49 -20.47 -8.50
CA MET A 101 -20.94 -19.81 -7.27
C MET A 101 -19.86 -19.82 -6.18
N TYR A 102 -19.14 -20.94 -6.01
CA TYR A 102 -18.07 -21.10 -5.02
C TYR A 102 -16.81 -20.30 -5.38
N TYR A 103 -16.35 -20.40 -6.63
CA TYR A 103 -15.21 -19.65 -7.18
C TYR A 103 -15.61 -18.26 -7.71
N SER A 104 -16.72 -17.70 -7.22
CA SER A 104 -17.16 -16.35 -7.57
C SER A 104 -16.15 -15.28 -7.13
N GLU A 105 -16.12 -14.17 -7.85
CA GLU A 105 -15.14 -13.09 -7.68
C GLU A 105 -15.16 -12.51 -6.25
N ASN A 106 -16.35 -12.19 -5.73
CA ASN A 106 -16.54 -11.66 -4.37
C ASN A 106 -16.04 -12.61 -3.27
N ARG A 107 -16.29 -13.93 -3.40
CA ARG A 107 -15.77 -14.93 -2.43
C ARG A 107 -14.25 -15.03 -2.46
N GLN A 108 -13.63 -14.87 -3.63
CA GLN A 108 -12.17 -14.82 -3.73
C GLN A 108 -11.62 -13.48 -3.22
N ALA A 109 -12.31 -12.36 -3.46
CA ALA A 109 -11.92 -11.03 -3.00
C ALA A 109 -11.76 -10.95 -1.47
N GLN A 110 -12.77 -11.40 -0.72
CA GLN A 110 -12.74 -11.41 0.76
C GLN A 110 -11.58 -12.24 1.32
N LYS A 111 -11.29 -13.39 0.71
CA LYS A 111 -10.15 -14.23 1.10
C LYS A 111 -8.81 -13.59 0.73
N LEU A 112 -8.70 -13.00 -0.46
CA LEU A 112 -7.47 -12.33 -0.89
C LEU A 112 -7.20 -11.07 -0.07
N GLN A 113 -8.23 -10.34 0.37
CA GLN A 113 -8.10 -9.21 1.30
C GLN A 113 -7.42 -9.63 2.60
N SER A 114 -7.87 -10.73 3.23
CA SER A 114 -7.22 -11.21 4.46
C SER A 114 -5.83 -11.79 4.21
N GLU A 115 -5.59 -12.54 3.12
CA GLU A 115 -4.24 -13.02 2.79
C GLU A 115 -3.25 -11.87 2.52
N VAL A 116 -3.67 -10.81 1.82
CA VAL A 116 -2.87 -9.58 1.58
C VAL A 116 -2.63 -8.79 2.86
N THR A 117 -3.62 -8.68 3.75
CA THR A 117 -3.50 -7.86 4.99
C THR A 117 -3.11 -8.64 6.25
N SER A 118 -2.83 -9.94 6.11
CA SER A 118 -2.46 -10.88 7.17
C SER A 118 -1.18 -10.54 7.94
N LYS A 119 -0.30 -9.70 7.38
CA LYS A 119 1.11 -9.54 7.80
C LYS A 119 1.92 -10.84 7.74
N SER A 120 1.45 -11.84 7.00
CA SER A 120 2.21 -13.06 6.75
C SER A 120 2.81 -12.99 5.35
N SER A 121 4.12 -12.74 5.26
CA SER A 121 4.89 -12.76 4.00
C SER A 121 4.56 -13.97 3.10
N SER A 122 4.21 -15.14 3.66
CA SER A 122 3.79 -16.31 2.86
C SER A 122 2.43 -16.11 2.18
N GLN A 123 1.41 -15.67 2.94
CA GLN A 123 0.06 -15.43 2.44
C GLN A 123 0.01 -14.23 1.47
N MET A 124 0.73 -13.16 1.81
CA MET A 124 0.93 -12.00 0.93
C MET A 124 1.53 -12.44 -0.41
N LYS A 125 2.55 -13.31 -0.39
CA LYS A 125 3.23 -13.82 -1.60
C LYS A 125 2.42 -14.84 -2.41
N SER A 126 1.38 -15.47 -1.83
CA SER A 126 0.42 -16.29 -2.58
C SER A 126 -0.74 -15.47 -3.17
N ALA A 127 -1.10 -14.35 -2.53
CA ALA A 127 -2.22 -13.51 -2.93
C ALA A 127 -1.82 -12.36 -3.88
N LEU A 128 -0.60 -11.83 -3.79
CA LEU A 128 -0.13 -10.69 -4.58
C LEU A 128 0.60 -11.07 -5.87
N VAL A 129 0.36 -10.27 -6.90
CA VAL A 129 1.06 -10.27 -8.19
C VAL A 129 1.37 -8.83 -8.64
N ASP A 130 2.24 -8.66 -9.62
CA ASP A 130 2.43 -7.38 -10.30
C ASP A 130 1.27 -7.08 -11.27
N GLU A 131 1.33 -5.92 -11.91
CA GLU A 131 0.37 -5.47 -12.95
C GLU A 131 0.25 -6.45 -14.13
N ASN A 132 1.24 -7.32 -14.36
CA ASN A 132 1.26 -8.32 -15.43
C ASN A 132 0.69 -9.68 -14.99
N GLY A 133 0.52 -9.92 -13.67
CA GLY A 133 0.15 -11.22 -13.11
C GLY A 133 1.34 -12.11 -12.70
N LYS A 134 2.56 -11.57 -12.72
CA LYS A 134 3.79 -12.24 -12.24
C LYS A 134 3.87 -12.17 -10.71
N ARG A 135 4.42 -13.20 -10.07
CA ARG A 135 4.70 -13.17 -8.62
C ARG A 135 5.76 -12.11 -8.27
N LEU A 136 5.55 -11.43 -7.14
CA LEU A 136 6.48 -10.46 -6.57
C LEU A 136 7.72 -11.14 -5.94
N SER A 137 8.80 -10.37 -5.78
CA SER A 137 10.00 -10.83 -5.04
C SER A 137 9.72 -10.91 -3.53
N SER A 138 10.57 -11.61 -2.77
CA SER A 138 10.47 -11.59 -1.30
C SER A 138 10.65 -10.17 -0.75
N ASN A 139 11.61 -9.41 -1.29
CA ASN A 139 11.92 -8.06 -0.83
C ASN A 139 10.69 -7.15 -0.97
N GLN A 140 10.00 -7.15 -2.13
CA GLN A 140 8.79 -6.35 -2.34
C GLN A 140 7.66 -6.69 -1.36
N ILE A 141 7.54 -7.96 -0.96
CA ILE A 141 6.58 -8.40 0.06
C ILE A 141 6.99 -7.85 1.44
N SER A 142 8.28 -7.90 1.80
CA SER A 142 8.79 -7.40 3.08
C SER A 142 8.75 -5.86 3.18
N SER A 143 9.09 -5.12 2.12
CA SER A 143 8.95 -3.65 2.08
C SER A 143 7.49 -3.22 2.27
N LEU A 144 6.55 -3.96 1.69
CA LEU A 144 5.11 -3.78 1.88
C LEU A 144 4.64 -4.16 3.30
N GLU A 145 5.16 -5.25 3.87
CA GLU A 145 4.88 -5.67 5.24
C GLU A 145 5.34 -4.60 6.26
N GLN A 146 6.51 -3.99 6.05
CA GLN A 146 6.99 -2.86 6.86
C GLN A 146 6.05 -1.64 6.80
N LEU A 147 5.47 -1.35 5.63
CA LEU A 147 4.47 -0.28 5.50
C LEU A 147 3.23 -0.54 6.37
N TYR A 148 2.78 -1.81 6.47
CA TYR A 148 1.63 -2.22 7.31
C TYR A 148 1.90 -2.21 8.81
N LEU A 149 3.17 -2.41 9.21
CA LEU A 149 3.58 -2.36 10.61
C LEU A 149 3.61 -0.92 11.12
N ASN A 150 4.12 0.01 10.30
CA ASN A 150 4.17 1.44 10.61
C ASN A 150 2.80 2.13 10.48
N ASP A 151 1.94 1.70 9.55
CA ASP A 151 0.69 2.40 9.25
C ASP A 151 -0.54 1.48 9.26
N LYS A 152 -1.27 1.47 10.38
CA LYS A 152 -2.49 0.66 10.54
C LYS A 152 -3.66 1.15 9.67
N LYS A 153 -3.62 2.35 9.08
CA LYS A 153 -4.69 2.86 8.19
C LYS A 153 -4.60 2.22 6.81
N VAL A 154 -3.37 2.10 6.27
CA VAL A 154 -3.06 1.47 4.98
C VAL A 154 -3.72 0.09 4.83
N LEU A 155 -3.76 -0.72 5.90
CA LEU A 155 -4.42 -2.04 5.88
C LEU A 155 -5.92 -1.95 5.53
N LYS A 156 -6.64 -0.96 6.08
CA LYS A 156 -8.07 -0.76 5.78
C LYS A 156 -8.28 -0.19 4.37
N GLU A 157 -7.44 0.76 3.98
CA GLU A 157 -7.50 1.39 2.66
C GLU A 157 -7.23 0.38 1.53
N ILE A 158 -6.31 -0.58 1.74
CA ILE A 158 -6.09 -1.71 0.82
C ILE A 158 -7.31 -2.62 0.72
N GLN A 159 -7.97 -2.93 1.85
CA GLN A 159 -9.21 -3.72 1.83
C GLN A 159 -10.33 -3.02 1.05
N VAL A 160 -10.42 -1.68 1.12
CA VAL A 160 -11.34 -0.89 0.28
C VAL A 160 -10.91 -0.95 -1.19
N GLN A 161 -9.64 -0.69 -1.52
CA GLN A 161 -9.16 -0.71 -2.91
C GLN A 161 -9.34 -2.07 -3.61
N ILE A 162 -9.23 -3.20 -2.90
CA ILE A 162 -9.44 -4.54 -3.47
C ILE A 162 -10.94 -4.83 -3.75
N ASN A 163 -11.86 -4.21 -3.02
CA ASN A 163 -13.31 -4.31 -3.29
C ASN A 163 -13.77 -3.35 -4.40
N ASP A 164 -13.13 -2.19 -4.52
CA ASP A 164 -13.54 -1.14 -5.46
C ASP A 164 -12.87 -1.29 -6.84
N SER A 165 -13.67 -1.25 -7.90
CA SER A 165 -13.26 -1.60 -9.28
C SER A 165 -12.57 -0.46 -10.04
N GLN A 166 -11.96 0.51 -9.34
CA GLN A 166 -11.32 1.66 -9.99
C GLN A 166 -10.01 1.28 -10.68
N LYS A 167 -9.80 1.83 -11.88
CA LYS A 167 -8.57 1.62 -12.68
C LYS A 167 -7.33 2.30 -12.07
N ASP A 168 -7.54 3.28 -11.20
CA ASP A 168 -6.50 4.06 -10.53
C ASP A 168 -6.16 3.56 -9.11
N ASN A 169 -6.86 2.53 -8.63
CA ASN A 169 -6.50 1.86 -7.39
C ASN A 169 -5.10 1.22 -7.52
N THR A 170 -4.32 1.31 -6.46
CA THR A 170 -2.99 0.70 -6.38
C THR A 170 -3.07 -0.81 -6.10
N PHE A 171 -4.16 -1.28 -5.50
CA PHE A 171 -4.47 -2.71 -5.38
C PHE A 171 -5.77 -2.98 -6.13
N SER A 172 -5.75 -3.95 -7.05
CA SER A 172 -6.92 -4.31 -7.86
C SER A 172 -7.04 -5.82 -7.99
N LEU A 173 -8.28 -6.33 -8.13
CA LEU A 173 -8.52 -7.76 -8.27
C LEU A 173 -8.32 -8.19 -9.74
N LYS A 174 -7.37 -9.10 -9.99
CA LYS A 174 -7.00 -9.55 -11.33
C LYS A 174 -7.13 -11.05 -11.50
N LYS A 175 -7.72 -11.48 -12.62
CA LYS A 175 -7.82 -12.89 -13.01
C LYS A 175 -6.46 -13.40 -13.47
N THR A 176 -5.83 -14.26 -12.68
CA THR A 176 -4.47 -14.79 -12.89
C THR A 176 -4.43 -16.22 -13.39
N GLY A 177 -5.58 -16.89 -13.50
CA GLY A 177 -5.65 -18.23 -14.07
C GLY A 177 -7.04 -18.86 -13.97
N LYS A 178 -7.07 -20.19 -13.82
CA LYS A 178 -8.30 -20.95 -13.62
C LYS A 178 -8.12 -22.09 -12.61
N TYR A 179 -9.17 -22.37 -11.82
CA TYR A 179 -9.31 -23.63 -11.09
C TYR A 179 -10.02 -24.67 -11.97
N PHE A 180 -9.56 -25.93 -11.93
CA PHE A 180 -10.12 -27.04 -12.71
C PHE A 180 -10.32 -26.73 -14.22
N MET A 181 -9.44 -25.91 -14.80
CA MET A 181 -9.47 -25.45 -16.21
C MET A 181 -10.70 -24.60 -16.64
N ILE A 182 -11.71 -24.45 -15.78
CA ILE A 182 -13.00 -23.80 -16.11
C ILE A 182 -13.30 -22.57 -15.23
N TYR A 183 -13.17 -22.67 -13.91
CA TYR A 183 -13.54 -21.58 -12.99
C TYR A 183 -12.44 -20.51 -12.94
N PRO A 184 -12.76 -19.21 -12.78
CA PRO A 184 -11.75 -18.17 -12.69
C PRO A 184 -10.92 -18.31 -11.40
N LYS A 185 -9.60 -18.08 -11.51
CA LYS A 185 -8.73 -17.82 -10.35
C LYS A 185 -8.34 -16.34 -10.36
N TYR A 186 -8.47 -15.70 -9.21
CA TYR A 186 -8.04 -14.32 -9.01
C TYR A 186 -6.80 -14.22 -8.10
N SER A 187 -6.15 -13.07 -8.13
CA SER A 187 -5.09 -12.61 -7.23
C SER A 187 -5.15 -11.08 -7.19
N VAL A 188 -4.54 -10.44 -6.20
CA VAL A 188 -4.49 -8.98 -6.11
C VAL A 188 -3.27 -8.49 -6.88
N ALA A 189 -3.51 -7.72 -7.94
CA ALA A 189 -2.47 -7.01 -8.66
C ALA A 189 -2.11 -5.73 -7.89
N MET A 190 -0.85 -5.61 -7.50
CA MET A 190 -0.29 -4.39 -6.94
C MET A 190 0.37 -3.56 -8.03
N LYS A 191 -0.10 -2.32 -8.19
CA LYS A 191 0.38 -1.32 -9.12
C LYS A 191 1.74 -0.79 -8.68
N SER A 192 2.63 -0.59 -9.65
CA SER A 192 3.94 0.00 -9.42
C SER A 192 3.95 1.50 -9.70
N LYS A 193 4.94 2.22 -9.15
CA LYS A 193 5.00 3.69 -9.12
C LYS A 193 6.39 4.18 -9.53
N SER A 194 6.46 5.45 -9.93
CA SER A 194 7.71 6.18 -10.07
C SER A 194 8.12 6.81 -8.74
N LEU A 195 9.43 6.95 -8.57
CA LEU A 195 10.07 7.76 -7.55
C LEU A 195 10.96 8.78 -8.27
N ASP A 196 10.72 10.06 -8.01
CA ASP A 196 11.34 11.16 -8.74
C ASP A 196 12.38 11.82 -7.80
N ILE A 197 13.66 11.70 -8.16
CA ILE A 197 14.78 12.05 -7.29
C ILE A 197 15.53 13.27 -7.82
N SER A 198 15.54 14.33 -7.01
CA SER A 198 16.41 15.50 -7.21
C SER A 198 17.71 15.30 -6.42
N THR A 199 18.87 15.35 -7.08
CA THR A 199 20.18 15.20 -6.42
C THR A 199 21.29 15.99 -7.11
N ASN A 200 22.19 16.56 -6.30
CA ASN A 200 23.40 17.24 -6.77
C ASN A 200 24.60 16.30 -7.00
N ILE A 201 24.45 14.98 -6.77
CA ILE A 201 25.52 13.99 -6.98
C ILE A 201 25.85 13.91 -8.48
N SER A 202 27.15 13.94 -8.81
CA SER A 202 27.61 13.85 -10.20
C SER A 202 27.65 12.39 -10.69
N ASN A 203 26.91 12.06 -11.76
CA ASN A 203 26.74 10.69 -12.27
C ASN A 203 26.30 9.69 -11.17
N PRO A 204 25.11 9.86 -10.59
CA PRO A 204 24.63 9.03 -9.49
C PRO A 204 24.31 7.60 -9.94
N THR A 205 24.63 6.65 -9.07
CA THR A 205 24.22 5.25 -9.12
C THR A 205 23.25 5.00 -7.97
N PHE A 206 22.10 4.42 -8.28
CA PHE A 206 20.99 4.26 -7.33
C PHE A 206 20.93 2.81 -6.83
N TYR A 207 20.56 2.67 -5.56
CA TYR A 207 20.35 1.39 -4.89
C TYR A 207 19.07 1.47 -4.06
N ILE A 208 18.26 0.41 -4.11
CA ILE A 208 17.06 0.21 -3.31
C ILE A 208 17.28 -1.06 -2.49
N ASP A 209 17.25 -0.95 -1.16
CA ASP A 209 17.54 -2.04 -0.21
C ASP A 209 18.89 -2.77 -0.44
N GLY A 210 19.81 -2.10 -1.12
CA GLY A 210 21.14 -2.61 -1.49
C GLY A 210 21.25 -3.16 -2.91
N GLU A 211 20.13 -3.45 -3.59
CA GLU A 211 20.12 -3.84 -5.01
C GLU A 211 20.27 -2.61 -5.90
N SER A 212 21.14 -2.66 -6.92
CA SER A 212 21.32 -1.53 -7.84
C SER A 212 20.15 -1.42 -8.81
N VAL A 213 19.61 -0.21 -8.97
CA VAL A 213 18.46 0.07 -9.83
C VAL A 213 18.81 1.13 -10.88
N ALA A 214 18.20 0.99 -12.07
CA ALA A 214 18.35 1.96 -13.15
C ALA A 214 17.40 3.14 -12.94
N ALA A 215 17.91 4.35 -13.14
CA ALA A 215 17.12 5.59 -13.14
C ALA A 215 17.23 6.29 -14.51
N LYS A 216 16.18 7.01 -14.92
CA LYS A 216 16.15 7.84 -16.13
C LYS A 216 16.33 9.30 -15.74
N ALA A 217 17.35 9.98 -16.27
CA ALA A 217 17.48 11.43 -16.10
C ALA A 217 16.52 12.17 -17.05
N VAL A 218 15.64 13.00 -16.50
CA VAL A 218 14.71 13.88 -17.25
C VAL A 218 14.58 15.20 -16.48
N ASN A 219 14.61 16.34 -17.17
CA ASN A 219 14.38 17.68 -16.59
C ASN A 219 15.20 18.04 -15.33
N SER A 220 16.41 17.46 -15.17
CA SER A 220 17.31 17.57 -13.99
C SER A 220 16.97 16.70 -12.78
N GLU A 221 15.96 15.82 -12.90
CA GLU A 221 15.62 14.82 -11.90
C GLU A 221 15.87 13.39 -12.44
N TYR A 222 15.87 12.41 -11.54
CA TYR A 222 16.11 11.00 -11.84
C TYR A 222 14.89 10.17 -11.47
N HIS A 223 14.19 9.64 -12.48
CA HIS A 223 12.99 8.82 -12.30
C HIS A 223 13.39 7.34 -12.17
N ILE A 224 13.02 6.72 -11.06
CA ILE A 224 13.11 5.26 -10.87
C ILE A 224 11.70 4.69 -11.03
N ASP A 225 11.47 3.92 -12.09
CA ASP A 225 10.20 3.24 -12.30
C ASP A 225 10.07 1.98 -11.44
N LYS A 226 8.84 1.46 -11.35
CA LYS A 226 8.49 0.11 -10.88
C LYS A 226 8.66 -0.14 -9.37
N LEU A 227 8.74 0.89 -8.54
CA LEU A 227 8.65 0.70 -7.09
C LEU A 227 7.22 0.29 -6.71
N THR A 228 7.07 -0.83 -6.02
CA THR A 228 5.81 -1.22 -5.37
C THR A 228 5.61 -0.41 -4.08
N PRO A 229 4.38 -0.18 -3.61
CA PRO A 229 4.13 0.29 -2.24
C PRO A 229 4.94 -0.46 -1.18
N GLY A 230 5.51 0.29 -0.24
CA GLY A 230 6.43 -0.26 0.76
C GLY A 230 7.34 0.81 1.37
N ILE A 231 8.16 0.40 2.34
CA ILE A 231 9.25 1.20 2.89
C ILE A 231 10.57 0.66 2.31
N TYR A 232 11.46 1.56 1.88
CA TYR A 232 12.73 1.21 1.23
C TYR A 232 13.88 2.07 1.74
N LYS A 233 15.08 1.50 1.75
CA LYS A 233 16.35 2.19 1.98
C LYS A 233 16.96 2.59 0.64
N LEU A 234 16.73 3.83 0.23
CA LEU A 234 17.33 4.45 -0.95
C LEU A 234 18.76 4.88 -0.63
N LYS A 235 19.73 4.38 -1.40
CA LYS A 235 21.13 4.82 -1.35
C LYS A 235 21.55 5.34 -2.72
N ILE A 236 22.25 6.46 -2.74
CA ILE A 236 22.78 7.09 -3.97
C ILE A 236 24.29 7.27 -3.78
N THR A 237 25.08 6.88 -4.78
CA THR A 237 26.54 7.02 -4.78
C THR A 237 27.06 7.59 -6.10
N ASN A 238 28.20 8.27 -6.07
CA ASN A 238 29.01 8.48 -7.28
C ASN A 238 29.92 7.26 -7.49
N ALA A 239 29.79 6.57 -8.62
CA ALA A 239 30.62 5.41 -8.97
C ALA A 239 32.15 5.69 -9.00
N LYS A 240 32.56 6.96 -9.10
CA LYS A 240 33.96 7.41 -9.10
C LYS A 240 34.40 8.09 -7.79
N LYS A 241 33.51 8.31 -6.82
CA LYS A 241 33.82 9.02 -5.56
C LYS A 241 32.95 8.47 -4.42
N THR A 242 33.55 7.67 -3.55
CA THR A 242 32.87 7.11 -2.37
C THR A 242 32.32 8.17 -1.41
N SER A 243 32.95 9.36 -1.33
CA SER A 243 32.50 10.50 -0.53
C SER A 243 31.24 11.20 -1.05
N GLU A 244 30.84 10.98 -2.31
CA GLU A 244 29.54 11.43 -2.84
C GLU A 244 28.50 10.30 -2.64
N THR A 245 28.30 9.87 -1.39
CA THR A 245 27.35 8.82 -0.98
C THR A 245 26.37 9.35 0.09
N LYS A 246 25.06 9.17 -0.12
CA LYS A 246 24.04 9.34 0.93
C LYS A 246 23.01 8.21 0.90
N THR A 247 22.33 8.00 2.03
CA THR A 247 21.26 7.01 2.21
C THR A 247 20.08 7.65 2.93
N LYS A 248 18.85 7.38 2.51
CA LYS A 248 17.60 7.89 3.10
C LYS A 248 16.52 6.80 3.05
N THR A 249 15.68 6.72 4.08
CA THR A 249 14.49 5.86 4.07
C THR A 249 13.34 6.58 3.35
N ILE A 250 12.60 5.87 2.50
CA ILE A 250 11.46 6.41 1.75
C ILE A 250 10.19 5.58 1.97
N LYS A 251 9.03 6.24 2.07
CA LYS A 251 7.70 5.62 2.22
C LYS A 251 6.94 5.69 0.88
N VAL A 252 6.91 4.60 0.12
CA VAL A 252 6.09 4.48 -1.09
C VAL A 252 4.66 4.14 -0.66
N GLY A 253 3.82 5.17 -0.57
CA GLY A 253 2.42 5.02 -0.13
C GLY A 253 1.50 4.36 -1.16
N ILE A 254 0.28 4.04 -0.74
CA ILE A 254 -0.73 3.39 -1.60
C ILE A 254 -1.57 4.38 -2.42
N ASN A 255 -1.48 5.69 -2.16
CA ASN A 255 -2.20 6.73 -2.91
C ASN A 255 -1.53 6.96 -4.27
N ASN A 256 -2.31 7.33 -5.30
CA ASN A 256 -1.85 7.38 -6.71
C ASN A 256 -1.00 8.63 -7.06
N SER A 257 -0.33 9.22 -6.06
CA SER A 257 0.56 10.37 -6.21
C SER A 257 1.96 9.95 -6.67
N VAL A 258 2.62 10.81 -7.44
CA VAL A 258 4.08 10.74 -7.67
C VAL A 258 4.79 11.03 -6.34
N ILE A 259 5.93 10.38 -6.11
CA ILE A 259 6.71 10.51 -4.87
C ILE A 259 8.01 11.23 -5.21
N ASN A 260 8.19 12.41 -4.64
CA ASN A 260 9.37 13.24 -4.89
C ASN A 260 10.34 13.10 -3.71
N THR A 261 11.65 13.09 -3.96
CA THR A 261 12.66 13.02 -2.89
C THR A 261 13.91 13.80 -3.29
N ASN A 262 14.27 14.82 -2.51
CA ASN A 262 15.54 15.53 -2.66
C ASN A 262 16.62 14.89 -1.76
N ILE A 263 17.81 14.63 -2.32
CA ILE A 263 19.00 14.13 -1.61
C ILE A 263 20.23 14.89 -2.11
N ASN A 264 20.70 15.85 -1.32
CA ASN A 264 21.93 16.59 -1.60
C ASN A 264 23.09 16.12 -0.72
N VAL A 265 24.26 15.89 -1.33
CA VAL A 265 25.53 15.70 -0.63
C VAL A 265 26.29 17.03 -0.65
N LYS A 266 26.71 17.55 0.51
CA LYS A 266 27.63 18.68 0.52
C LYS A 266 28.98 18.19 0.00
N LYS A 267 29.44 18.80 -1.09
CA LYS A 267 30.76 18.53 -1.67
C LYS A 267 31.79 18.83 -0.59
N PRO A 268 32.66 17.88 -0.18
CA PRO A 268 33.61 18.13 0.90
C PRO A 268 34.45 19.34 0.54
N ALA A 269 34.60 20.27 1.48
CA ALA A 269 35.38 21.47 1.28
C ALA A 269 36.76 21.09 0.74
N LYS A 270 37.20 21.73 -0.36
CA LYS A 270 38.56 21.54 -0.86
C LYS A 270 39.49 21.84 0.31
N LYS A 271 40.23 20.84 0.80
CA LYS A 271 41.34 21.07 1.72
C LYS A 271 42.26 22.08 1.05
N SER A 272 42.28 23.31 1.55
CA SER A 272 43.12 24.36 0.98
C SER A 272 44.55 23.88 1.08
N THR A 273 45.24 23.80 -0.06
CA THR A 273 46.62 23.32 -0.10
C THR A 273 47.49 24.42 0.48
N VAL A 274 47.72 24.38 1.79
CA VAL A 274 48.57 25.35 2.50
C VAL A 274 49.96 25.25 1.91
N VAL A 275 50.30 26.21 1.06
CA VAL A 275 51.65 26.41 0.57
C VAL A 275 52.48 26.88 1.76
N LYS A 276 53.34 25.99 2.28
CA LYS A 276 54.38 26.39 3.21
C LYS A 276 55.43 27.18 2.44
N ASN A 277 55.41 28.50 2.58
CA ASN A 277 56.56 29.33 2.27
C ASN A 277 57.48 29.34 3.50
N ASP A 278 58.50 28.49 3.48
CA ASP A 278 59.59 28.56 4.46
C ASP A 278 60.46 29.80 4.17
N THR A 279 60.38 30.83 5.02
CA THR A 279 61.36 31.94 5.00
C THR A 279 61.94 32.16 6.41
N VAL A 280 63.27 32.08 6.47
CA VAL A 280 64.12 32.07 7.65
C VAL A 280 63.96 33.33 8.54
N ALA A 281 64.08 33.13 9.85
CA ALA A 281 63.94 34.17 10.88
C ALA A 281 65.07 35.22 10.92
N LYS A 282 64.77 36.38 11.52
CA LYS A 282 65.74 37.15 12.33
C LYS A 282 65.05 37.94 13.45
N SER A 283 65.84 38.41 14.41
CA SER A 283 65.44 38.91 15.73
C SER A 283 65.58 40.44 15.89
N ASP A 284 65.38 40.90 17.14
CA ASP A 284 65.79 42.19 17.77
C ASP A 284 64.58 43.13 18.01
N VAL A 285 64.05 43.34 19.25
CA VAL A 285 64.59 44.08 20.44
C VAL A 285 64.57 45.61 20.18
N ASP A 286 63.88 46.51 20.92
CA ASP A 286 63.49 46.59 22.36
C ASP A 286 62.28 47.55 22.67
N ASN A 287 61.77 47.57 23.92
CA ASN A 287 61.09 48.66 24.71
C ASN A 287 60.21 49.76 24.01
N SER A 288 59.01 50.17 24.46
CA SER A 288 58.51 50.36 25.84
C SER A 288 57.04 50.89 25.92
N ARG A 289 56.38 50.68 27.07
CA ARG A 289 55.29 51.45 27.72
C ARG A 289 53.96 51.84 26.96
N ASN A 290 52.94 51.00 27.22
CA ASN A 290 51.84 51.27 28.18
C ASN A 290 50.52 51.98 27.76
N LYS A 291 49.41 51.26 28.02
CA LYS A 291 47.99 51.64 28.24
C LYS A 291 47.01 51.80 27.04
N ASN A 292 46.21 50.73 26.93
CA ASN A 292 44.73 50.70 26.88
C ASN A 292 43.97 50.85 25.55
N GLU A 293 42.99 49.95 25.41
CA GLU A 293 41.74 50.07 24.61
C GLU A 293 41.88 49.98 23.08
N GLU A 294 42.30 48.79 22.63
CA GLU A 294 41.85 48.14 21.38
C GLU A 294 40.73 47.15 21.78
N GLU A 295 39.51 47.16 21.22
CA GLU A 295 39.02 46.96 19.84
C GLU A 295 38.70 45.49 19.50
N ASP A 296 37.72 45.31 18.61
CA ASP A 296 37.03 44.03 18.37
C ASP A 296 37.94 42.93 17.78
N SER A 297 37.73 41.68 18.21
CA SER A 297 38.29 40.51 17.54
C SER A 297 37.34 39.30 17.59
N ASP A 298 36.89 38.87 16.41
CA ASP A 298 36.07 37.66 16.23
C ASP A 298 36.89 36.39 16.51
N ASP A 299 36.86 35.87 17.74
CA ASP A 299 37.45 34.56 18.05
C ASP A 299 36.54 33.41 17.56
N SER A 300 36.64 33.13 16.26
CA SER A 300 36.05 31.96 15.61
C SER A 300 36.82 30.68 15.95
N SER A 301 36.85 30.36 17.26
CA SER A 301 37.50 29.18 17.84
C SER A 301 36.80 27.89 17.40
N THR A 302 37.23 27.38 16.25
CA THR A 302 36.74 26.12 15.66
C THR A 302 37.25 24.91 16.47
N SER A 303 36.68 24.68 17.65
CA SER A 303 36.86 23.43 18.41
C SER A 303 36.20 22.29 17.65
N SER A 304 37.00 21.32 17.19
CA SER A 304 36.49 20.13 16.52
C SER A 304 36.05 19.06 17.53
N ASP A 305 35.03 19.39 18.34
CA ASP A 305 34.48 18.50 19.37
C ASP A 305 33.68 17.35 18.76
N THR A 306 34.36 16.22 18.51
CA THR A 306 33.73 14.99 17.99
C THR A 306 32.89 14.23 19.02
N SER A 307 32.78 14.73 20.26
CA SER A 307 32.02 14.14 21.36
C SER A 307 30.50 14.09 21.10
N LEU A 308 29.97 15.10 20.42
CA LEU A 308 28.54 15.24 20.08
C LEU A 308 28.17 14.62 18.72
N VAL A 309 29.15 14.20 17.91
CA VAL A 309 28.88 13.49 16.65
C VAL A 309 28.36 12.09 16.96
N GLY A 310 27.22 11.70 16.39
CA GLY A 310 26.60 10.40 16.59
C GLY A 310 25.14 10.33 16.18
N LYS A 311 24.52 9.21 16.48
CA LYS A 311 23.07 9.05 16.47
C LYS A 311 22.55 9.04 17.89
N TYR A 312 21.32 9.49 18.06
CA TYR A 312 20.64 9.50 19.33
C TYR A 312 19.19 9.07 19.14
N THR A 313 18.82 7.99 19.84
CA THR A 313 17.44 7.49 19.91
C THR A 313 16.55 8.47 20.69
N GLY A 314 15.39 8.82 20.13
CA GLY A 314 14.43 9.79 20.72
C GLY A 314 13.07 9.81 20.00
N ASP A 315 12.21 10.79 20.30
CA ASP A 315 10.92 10.98 19.61
C ASP A 315 10.70 12.45 19.17
N PRO A 316 11.26 12.87 18.02
CA PRO A 316 11.89 12.05 16.99
C PRO A 316 13.39 11.79 17.23
N ASP A 317 13.92 10.74 16.60
CA ASP A 317 15.37 10.47 16.53
C ASP A 317 16.18 11.66 16.00
N LEU A 318 17.39 11.82 16.54
CA LEU A 318 18.38 12.85 16.18
C LEU A 318 19.66 12.20 15.65
N ALA A 319 20.26 12.75 14.60
CA ALA A 319 21.60 12.41 14.15
C ALA A 319 22.43 13.67 13.89
N LEU A 320 23.63 13.72 14.45
CA LEU A 320 24.63 14.78 14.27
C LEU A 320 25.84 14.20 13.53
N TYR A 321 26.09 14.67 12.31
CA TYR A 321 27.11 14.13 11.41
C TYR A 321 28.40 14.96 11.39
N SER A 322 29.55 14.30 11.25
CA SER A 322 30.88 14.94 11.22
C SER A 322 31.18 15.81 9.99
N ASP A 323 30.25 15.94 9.05
CA ASP A 323 30.27 16.92 7.96
C ASP A 323 29.46 18.20 8.28
N GLY A 324 28.96 18.33 9.51
CA GLY A 324 28.16 19.47 9.98
C GLY A 324 26.68 19.38 9.63
N ASN A 325 26.22 18.29 9.02
CA ASN A 325 24.80 18.05 8.74
C ASN A 325 24.08 17.41 9.95
N TYR A 326 22.77 17.62 10.05
CA TYR A 326 21.92 16.91 11.00
C TYR A 326 20.61 16.43 10.35
N ASP A 327 20.05 15.37 10.92
CA ASP A 327 18.67 14.92 10.72
C ASP A 327 17.95 14.90 12.09
N LEU A 328 16.70 15.36 12.17
CA LEU A 328 15.85 15.34 13.36
C LEU A 328 14.40 15.01 12.93
N GLY A 329 14.06 13.73 12.94
CA GLY A 329 12.83 13.23 12.32
C GLY A 329 12.73 13.61 10.83
N ASP A 330 11.65 14.29 10.45
CA ASP A 330 11.47 14.80 9.07
C ASP A 330 12.29 16.07 8.75
N LYS A 331 12.89 16.73 9.76
CA LYS A 331 13.72 17.93 9.56
C LYS A 331 15.17 17.54 9.27
N SER A 332 15.84 18.31 8.43
CA SER A 332 17.27 18.15 8.15
C SER A 332 17.89 19.49 7.75
N GLY A 333 19.21 19.58 7.82
CA GLY A 333 19.96 20.79 7.49
C GLY A 333 21.39 20.73 8.01
N THR A 334 21.96 21.87 8.41
CA THR A 334 23.27 21.92 9.08
C THR A 334 23.21 22.50 10.49
N TYR A 335 24.06 21.96 11.36
CA TYR A 335 24.19 22.42 12.73
C TYR A 335 25.55 23.07 12.98
N ASP A 336 25.56 24.11 13.82
CA ASP A 336 26.77 24.73 14.34
C ASP A 336 26.74 24.61 15.88
N ILE A 337 27.79 24.07 16.49
CA ILE A 337 27.96 24.11 17.94
C ILE A 337 28.47 25.51 18.28
N LEU A 338 27.70 26.27 19.07
CA LEU A 338 28.05 27.64 19.46
C LEU A 338 28.78 27.68 20.81
N GLU A 339 28.39 26.79 21.74
CA GLU A 339 28.97 26.65 23.08
C GLU A 339 28.97 25.17 23.46
N ASN A 340 29.99 24.70 24.18
CA ASN A 340 30.15 23.31 24.64
C ASN A 340 31.01 23.29 25.92
N ASN A 341 30.46 23.79 27.03
CA ASN A 341 31.20 24.05 28.27
C ASN A 341 30.54 23.32 29.44
N ASP A 342 31.31 22.55 30.22
CA ASP A 342 30.89 21.88 31.46
C ASP A 342 29.56 21.09 31.38
N GLY A 343 29.31 20.47 30.22
CA GLY A 343 28.10 19.71 29.91
C GLY A 343 26.95 20.53 29.31
N HIS A 344 27.00 21.86 29.36
CA HIS A 344 26.02 22.71 28.67
C HIS A 344 26.43 22.93 27.20
N VAL A 345 25.52 22.59 26.28
CA VAL A 345 25.75 22.62 24.83
C VAL A 345 24.72 23.51 24.17
N LYS A 346 25.16 24.48 23.36
CA LYS A 346 24.29 25.34 22.57
C LYS A 346 24.46 25.04 21.09
N ILE A 347 23.40 24.57 20.44
CA ILE A 347 23.43 24.15 19.03
C ILE A 347 22.53 25.07 18.20
N ARG A 348 23.07 25.64 17.13
CA ARG A 348 22.30 26.27 16.06
C ARG A 348 21.89 25.21 15.04
N PHE A 349 20.62 25.13 14.69
CA PHE A 349 20.10 24.28 13.61
C PHE A 349 19.57 25.16 12.48
N ASN A 350 20.29 25.15 11.36
CA ASN A 350 19.94 25.84 10.11
C ASN A 350 19.15 24.85 9.23
N GLN A 351 17.87 25.10 8.97
CA GLN A 351 16.97 24.14 8.32
C GLN A 351 17.01 24.25 6.78
N ASP A 352 17.01 23.10 6.09
CA ASP A 352 16.84 23.03 4.64
C ASP A 352 15.44 23.55 4.27
N GLY A 353 15.40 24.65 3.52
CA GLY A 353 14.18 25.43 3.25
C GLY A 353 14.20 26.86 3.82
N GLY A 354 15.12 27.12 4.77
CA GLY A 354 15.36 28.44 5.35
C GLY A 354 14.88 28.57 6.80
N GLY A 355 15.52 29.47 7.53
CA GLY A 355 15.36 29.64 8.97
C GLY A 355 16.45 28.94 9.77
N SER A 356 16.73 29.50 10.95
CA SER A 356 17.69 28.99 11.92
C SER A 356 17.06 29.09 13.30
N ILE A 357 17.24 28.05 14.12
CA ILE A 357 16.88 28.05 15.54
C ILE A 357 18.13 27.75 16.37
N VAL A 358 18.25 28.34 17.55
CA VAL A 358 19.33 28.05 18.50
C VAL A 358 18.68 27.44 19.73
N GLU A 359 19.17 26.28 20.14
CA GLU A 359 18.68 25.53 21.29
C GLU A 359 19.81 25.20 22.25
N SER A 360 19.49 25.19 23.55
CA SER A 360 20.40 24.74 24.61
C SER A 360 20.02 23.33 25.07
N TYR A 361 21.05 22.57 25.43
CA TYR A 361 20.97 21.21 25.92
C TYR A 361 21.93 21.00 27.08
N ASP A 362 21.61 20.01 27.91
CA ASP A 362 22.50 19.46 28.92
C ASP A 362 22.97 18.08 28.40
N TYR A 363 24.28 17.87 28.33
CA TYR A 363 24.92 16.67 27.78
C TYR A 363 25.78 15.95 28.81
N THR A 364 25.31 14.80 29.28
CA THR A 364 25.94 13.99 30.34
C THR A 364 25.78 12.50 30.04
N ASP A 365 26.86 11.72 30.16
CA ASP A 365 26.89 10.25 29.99
C ASP A 365 26.22 9.70 28.71
N GLY A 366 26.15 10.51 27.65
CA GLY A 366 25.55 10.15 26.36
C GLY A 366 24.06 10.53 26.23
N GLU A 367 23.43 11.03 27.29
CA GLU A 367 22.14 11.70 27.23
C GLU A 367 22.33 13.16 26.80
N LEU A 368 21.57 13.61 25.81
CA LEU A 368 21.42 15.00 25.40
C LEU A 368 19.99 15.44 25.75
N HIS A 369 19.82 16.20 26.81
CA HIS A 369 18.53 16.65 27.34
C HIS A 369 18.23 18.10 26.96
N SER A 370 16.99 18.43 26.59
CA SER A 370 16.53 19.81 26.40
C SER A 370 15.42 20.17 27.38
N SER A 371 15.78 20.88 28.44
CA SER A 371 14.90 21.35 29.51
C SER A 371 13.86 22.38 29.05
N LYS A 372 13.95 22.87 27.81
CA LYS A 372 12.92 23.67 27.11
C LYS A 372 11.73 22.83 26.61
N TYR A 373 11.98 21.57 26.25
CA TYR A 373 11.01 20.66 25.66
C TYR A 373 10.68 19.45 26.55
N ASP A 374 11.34 19.33 27.70
CA ASP A 374 11.29 18.17 28.61
C ASP A 374 11.56 16.85 27.87
N GLN A 375 12.63 16.85 27.07
CA GLN A 375 12.93 15.79 26.12
C GLN A 375 14.42 15.42 26.12
N SER A 376 14.69 14.12 26.17
CA SER A 376 16.03 13.53 26.13
C SER A 376 16.26 12.69 24.88
N TRP A 377 17.51 12.70 24.41
CA TRP A 377 18.03 11.92 23.29
C TRP A 377 19.23 11.10 23.77
N TYR A 378 19.19 9.78 23.63
CA TYR A 378 20.23 8.88 24.15
C TYR A 378 21.11 8.35 23.03
N LYS A 379 22.43 8.50 23.16
CA LYS A 379 23.40 8.16 22.11
C LYS A 379 23.52 6.65 21.86
N ASP A 380 23.51 6.26 20.57
CA ASP A 380 23.68 4.88 20.07
C ASP A 380 25.13 4.36 20.20
#